data_AF-A0A7C2GCX1-F1
#
_entry.id   AF-A0A7C2GCX1-F1
#
_cell.length_a   1.000
_cell.length_b   1.000
_cell.length_c   1.000
_cell.angle_alpha   90.00
_cell.angle_beta   90.00
_cell.angle_gamma   90.00
#
_symmetry.space_group_name_H-M   'P 1'
#
loop_
_entity.id
_entity.type
_entity.pdbx_description
1 polymer ?
#
loop_
_entity_poly.entity_id
_entity_poly.type
_entity_poly.pdbx_seq_one_letter_code
_entity_poly.pdbx_strand_id
1 'polypeptide(L)'
;MTGDFSNYTLSGEELMFIWVFHRVTGLLMILFLGLKFLTSFFLMTRDKKPDWALALHTSPVIDVVLIICVVYHALYGLRTVIMDMGFKKEKLLFWLFTALATALTVAMLVIYFTRDY
;
A
#
# COMPACT_ATOMS: atom_id res chain seq x y z
N MET A 1 38.99 11.20 -6.96
CA MET A 1 38.33 10.82 -5.71
C MET A 1 37.08 10.01 -6.05
N THR A 2 37.20 8.69 -6.22
CA THR A 2 36.05 7.80 -6.42
C THR A 2 35.54 7.39 -5.04
N GLY A 3 34.64 8.18 -4.46
CA GLY A 3 33.93 7.76 -3.26
C GLY A 3 33.15 6.49 -3.58
N ASP A 4 33.25 5.48 -2.73
CA ASP A 4 32.44 4.26 -2.84
C ASP A 4 30.96 4.61 -2.57
N PHE A 5 30.22 4.90 -3.64
CA PHE A 5 28.79 5.22 -3.59
C PHE A 5 27.92 4.00 -3.33
N SER A 6 28.47 2.79 -3.32
CA SER A 6 27.71 1.54 -3.12
C SER A 6 26.91 1.54 -1.82
N ASN A 7 27.37 2.25 -0.79
CA ASN A 7 26.68 2.35 0.50
C ASN A 7 25.44 3.24 0.47
N TYR A 8 25.24 4.05 -0.56
CA TYR A 8 24.14 5.02 -0.66
C TYR A 8 23.10 4.68 -1.72
N THR A 9 23.49 3.93 -2.75
CA THR A 9 22.63 3.55 -3.88
C THR A 9 22.12 2.12 -3.74
N LEU A 10 20.90 1.86 -4.20
CA LEU A 10 20.37 0.49 -4.31
C LEU A 10 20.95 -0.23 -5.53
N SER A 11 20.89 -1.56 -5.52
CA SER A 11 21.17 -2.39 -6.69
C SER A 11 20.07 -2.24 -7.75
N GLY A 12 20.38 -2.59 -9.00
CA GLY A 12 19.41 -2.58 -10.09
C GLY A 12 18.19 -3.48 -9.85
N GLU A 13 18.41 -4.63 -9.21
CA GLU A 13 17.35 -5.57 -8.84
C GLU A 13 16.40 -4.98 -7.78
N GLU A 14 16.94 -4.33 -6.74
CA GLU A 14 16.15 -3.66 -5.71
C GLU A 14 15.33 -2.51 -6.30
N LEU A 15 15.91 -1.72 -7.22
CA LEU A 15 15.19 -0.66 -7.92
C LEU A 15 14.06 -1.22 -8.79
N MET A 16 14.32 -2.31 -9.53
CA MET A 16 13.28 -3.00 -10.30
C MET A 16 12.16 -3.49 -9.39
N PHE A 17 12.49 -4.10 -8.26
CA PHE A 17 11.49 -4.57 -7.29
C PHE A 17 10.61 -3.43 -6.79
N ILE A 18 11.20 -2.33 -6.32
CA ILE A 18 10.46 -1.17 -5.81
C ILE A 18 9.51 -0.61 -6.88
N TRP A 19 10.00 -0.48 -8.11
CA TRP A 19 9.21 0.00 -9.24
C TRP A 19 8.03 -0.93 -9.55
N VAL A 20 8.29 -2.24 -9.73
CA VAL A 20 7.24 -3.23 -10.03
C VAL A 20 6.22 -3.25 -8.90
N PHE A 21 6.68 -3.32 -7.66
CA PHE A 21 5.83 -3.39 -6.47
C PHE A 21 4.92 -2.15 -6.35
N HIS A 22 5.44 -0.95 -6.56
CA HIS A 22 4.63 0.27 -6.53
C HIS A 22 3.56 0.29 -7.63
N ARG A 23 3.87 -0.22 -8.84
CA ARG A 23 2.90 -0.32 -9.94
C ARG A 23 1.82 -1.36 -9.66
N VAL A 24 2.21 -2.54 -9.21
CA VAL A 24 1.29 -3.65 -8.89
C VAL A 24 0.33 -3.24 -7.77
N THR A 25 0.83 -2.64 -6.70
CA THR A 25 -0.03 -2.15 -5.60
C THR A 25 -1.02 -1.09 -6.09
N GLY A 26 -0.62 -0.20 -7.01
CA GLY A 26 -1.53 0.77 -7.62
C GLY A 26 -2.64 0.11 -8.46
N LEU A 27 -2.31 -0.91 -9.25
CA LEU A 27 -3.31 -1.68 -10.02
C LEU A 27 -4.28 -2.44 -9.10
N LEU A 28 -3.77 -3.06 -8.04
CA LEU A 28 -4.60 -3.73 -7.04
C LEU A 28 -5.53 -2.75 -6.33
N MET A 29 -5.05 -1.54 -5.99
CA MET A 29 -5.89 -0.49 -5.40
C MET A 29 -7.04 -0.09 -6.32
N ILE A 30 -6.80 0.09 -7.62
CA ILE A 30 -7.87 0.43 -8.57
C ILE A 30 -8.97 -0.63 -8.54
N LEU A 31 -8.59 -1.91 -8.54
CA LEU A 31 -9.55 -3.02 -8.51
C LEU A 31 -10.30 -3.11 -7.17
N PHE A 32 -9.59 -3.14 -6.04
CA PHE A 32 -10.20 -3.37 -4.73
C PHE A 32 -10.92 -2.13 -4.19
N LEU A 33 -10.41 -0.92 -4.39
CA LEU A 33 -11.17 0.31 -4.07
C LEU A 33 -12.38 0.44 -4.98
N GLY A 34 -12.23 0.15 -6.28
CA GLY A 34 -13.36 0.14 -7.21
C GLY A 34 -14.45 -0.81 -6.74
N LEU A 35 -14.08 -2.02 -6.32
CA LEU A 35 -15.00 -3.00 -5.74
C LEU A 35 -15.63 -2.50 -4.43
N LYS A 36 -14.87 -1.87 -3.54
CA LYS A 36 -15.39 -1.29 -2.28
C LYS A 36 -16.38 -0.15 -2.53
N PHE A 37 -16.10 0.73 -3.50
CA PHE A 37 -17.03 1.79 -3.89
C PHE A 37 -18.30 1.22 -4.53
N LEU A 38 -18.16 0.27 -5.46
CA LEU A 38 -19.29 -0.39 -6.10
C LEU A 38 -20.21 -1.04 -5.06
N THR A 39 -19.65 -1.88 -4.19
CA THR A 39 -20.41 -2.57 -3.14
C THR A 39 -21.04 -1.57 -2.15
N SER A 40 -20.35 -0.48 -1.82
CA SER A 40 -20.89 0.59 -0.99
C SER A 40 -22.15 1.22 -1.60
N PHE A 41 -22.17 1.49 -2.91
CA PHE A 41 -23.36 2.01 -3.58
C PHE A 41 -24.59 1.10 -3.44
N PHE A 42 -24.40 -0.22 -3.55
CA PHE A 42 -25.48 -1.19 -3.36
C PHE A 42 -25.95 -1.28 -1.91
N LEU A 43 -25.05 -1.11 -0.95
CA LEU A 43 -25.36 -1.18 0.49
C LEU A 43 -26.00 0.09 1.05
N MET A 44 -25.93 1.22 0.33
CA MET A 44 -26.57 2.50 0.70
C MET A 44 -28.05 2.58 0.31
N THR A 45 -28.60 1.58 -0.39
CA THR A 45 -30.01 1.56 -0.77
C THR A 45 -30.91 1.27 0.44
N ARG A 46 -32.14 1.84 0.47
CA ARG A 46 -33.12 1.62 1.56
C ARG A 46 -33.82 0.26 1.47
N ASP A 47 -33.79 -0.35 0.29
CA ASP A 47 -34.38 -1.64 -0.01
C ASP A 47 -33.50 -2.81 0.48
N LYS A 48 -33.81 -4.03 0.02
CA LYS A 48 -33.05 -5.23 0.32
C LYS A 48 -31.61 -5.12 -0.20
N LYS A 49 -30.65 -5.23 0.71
CA LYS A 49 -29.21 -5.28 0.41
C LYS A 49 -28.86 -6.61 -0.28
N PRO A 50 -28.14 -6.60 -1.41
CA PRO A 50 -27.73 -7.85 -2.06
C PRO A 50 -26.70 -8.62 -1.21
N ASP A 51 -26.91 -9.92 -1.02
CA ASP A 51 -26.03 -10.77 -0.21
C ASP A 51 -24.60 -10.80 -0.77
N TRP A 52 -24.44 -10.79 -2.10
CA TRP A 52 -23.13 -10.74 -2.75
C TRP A 52 -22.38 -9.44 -2.45
N ALA A 53 -23.10 -8.31 -2.38
CA ALA A 53 -22.49 -7.00 -2.14
C ALA A 53 -22.00 -6.93 -0.69
N LEU A 54 -22.80 -7.44 0.26
CA LEU A 54 -22.40 -7.55 1.65
C LEU A 54 -21.18 -8.47 1.80
N ALA A 55 -21.22 -9.67 1.23
CA ALA A 55 -20.13 -10.65 1.33
C ALA A 55 -18.79 -10.12 0.81
N LEU A 56 -18.79 -9.40 -0.33
CA LEU A 56 -17.58 -8.79 -0.87
C LEU A 56 -17.15 -7.55 -0.07
N HIS A 57 -18.11 -6.74 0.39
CA HIS A 57 -17.80 -5.53 1.16
C HIS A 57 -17.24 -5.83 2.54
N THR A 58 -17.62 -6.95 3.18
CA THR A 58 -17.13 -7.31 4.51
C THR A 58 -16.06 -8.40 4.48
N SER A 59 -15.50 -8.70 3.30
CA SER A 59 -14.48 -9.74 3.15
C SER A 59 -13.15 -9.31 3.80
N PRO A 60 -12.67 -10.05 4.83
CA PRO A 60 -11.41 -9.70 5.50
C PRO A 60 -10.20 -9.80 4.58
N VAL A 61 -10.24 -10.71 3.60
CA VAL A 61 -9.16 -10.86 2.62
C VAL A 61 -9.01 -9.58 1.80
N ILE A 62 -10.11 -8.98 1.34
CA ILE A 62 -10.08 -7.74 0.58
C ILE A 62 -9.57 -6.59 1.44
N ASP A 63 -10.02 -6.51 2.70
CA ASP A 63 -9.58 -5.47 3.64
C ASP A 63 -8.09 -5.52 3.92
N VAL A 64 -7.56 -6.71 4.24
CA VAL A 64 -6.13 -6.91 4.53
C VAL A 64 -5.28 -6.54 3.31
N VAL A 65 -5.64 -7.03 2.12
CA VAL A 65 -4.91 -6.73 0.89
C VAL A 65 -4.95 -5.23 0.60
N LEU A 66 -6.09 -4.58 0.82
CA LEU A 66 -6.24 -3.15 0.58
C LEU A 66 -5.43 -2.31 1.58
N ILE A 67 -5.41 -2.67 2.87
CA ILE A 67 -4.57 -2.01 3.89
C ILE A 67 -3.10 -2.07 3.49
N ILE A 68 -2.61 -3.24 3.08
CA ILE A 68 -1.22 -3.40 2.61
C ILE A 68 -0.96 -2.54 1.38
N CYS A 69 -1.81 -2.65 0.36
CA CYS A 69 -1.61 -1.93 -0.90
C CYS A 69 -1.61 -0.41 -0.69
N VAL A 70 -2.58 0.14 0.05
CA VAL A 70 -2.69 1.58 0.30
C VAL A 70 -1.46 2.13 1.03
N VAL A 71 -1.07 1.50 2.14
CA VAL A 71 0.05 1.97 2.97
C VAL A 71 1.35 1.95 2.19
N TYR A 72 1.68 0.83 1.56
CA TYR A 72 2.92 0.69 0.81
C TYR A 72 2.94 1.57 -0.44
N HIS A 73 1.83 1.67 -1.17
CA HIS A 73 1.75 2.51 -2.37
C HIS A 73 1.99 3.98 -2.02
N ALA A 74 1.32 4.49 -0.97
CA ALA A 74 1.48 5.87 -0.54
C ALA A 74 2.90 6.19 -0.08
N LEU A 75 3.51 5.32 0.74
CA LEU A 75 4.85 5.56 1.28
C LEU A 75 5.95 5.41 0.22
N TYR A 76 5.83 4.47 -0.71
CA TYR A 76 6.80 4.35 -1.82
C TYR A 76 6.63 5.47 -2.86
N GLY A 77 5.40 5.96 -3.04
CA GLY A 77 5.13 7.17 -3.82
C GLY A 77 5.81 8.39 -3.19
N LEU A 78 5.62 8.59 -1.88
CA LEU A 78 6.24 9.69 -1.13
C LEU A 78 7.79 9.60 -1.15
N ARG A 79 8.35 8.39 -1.02
CA ARG A 79 9.79 8.16 -1.20
C ARG A 79 10.25 8.68 -2.56
N THR A 80 9.52 8.36 -3.62
CA THR A 80 9.85 8.79 -4.99
C THR A 80 9.83 10.31 -5.12
N VAL A 81 8.79 10.96 -4.60
CA VAL A 81 8.71 12.44 -4.56
C VAL A 81 9.91 13.05 -3.85
N ILE A 82 10.32 12.50 -2.70
CA ILE A 82 11.48 13.02 -1.94
C ILE A 82 12.79 12.82 -2.71
N MET A 83 12.97 11.71 -3.41
CA MET A 83 14.12 11.49 -4.27
C MET A 83 14.15 12.49 -5.44
N ASP A 84 12.99 12.77 -6.05
CA ASP A 84 12.85 13.75 -7.13
C ASP A 84 13.16 15.18 -6.65
N MET A 85 12.96 15.47 -5.36
CA MET A 85 13.36 16.73 -4.71
C MET A 85 14.87 16.84 -4.43
N GLY A 86 15.67 15.82 -4.77
CA GLY A 86 17.13 15.86 -4.73
C GLY A 86 17.78 15.12 -3.55
N PHE A 87 17.03 14.35 -2.76
CA PHE A 87 17.62 13.48 -1.73
C PHE A 87 18.27 12.24 -2.36
N LYS A 88 19.59 12.12 -2.24
CA LYS A 88 20.40 11.07 -2.90
C LYS A 88 20.74 9.84 -2.04
N LYS A 89 20.15 9.70 -0.85
CA LYS A 89 20.41 8.55 0.07
C LYS A 89 19.38 7.46 -0.12
N GLU A 90 19.40 6.78 -1.27
CA GLU A 90 18.37 5.81 -1.67
C GLU A 90 18.20 4.64 -0.69
N LYS A 91 19.31 4.08 -0.20
CA LYS A 91 19.31 2.98 0.78
C LYS A 91 18.66 3.37 2.11
N LEU A 92 19.00 4.57 2.62
CA LEU A 92 18.41 5.09 3.84
C LEU A 92 16.90 5.30 3.67
N LEU A 93 16.50 5.95 2.57
CA LEU A 93 15.09 6.17 2.26
C LEU A 93 14.35 4.85 2.09
N PHE A 94 14.94 3.86 1.41
CA PHE A 94 14.35 2.55 1.26
C PHE A 94 14.05 1.89 2.60
N TRP A 95 15.04 1.76 3.49
CA TRP A 95 14.84 1.13 4.80
C TRP A 95 13.89 1.92 5.69
N LEU A 96 14.00 3.25 5.70
CA LEU A 96 13.11 4.11 6.50
C LEU A 96 11.65 3.98 6.06
N PHE A 97 11.37 4.11 4.76
CA PHE A 97 10.00 4.02 4.24
C PHE A 97 9.45 2.59 4.31
N THR A 98 10.29 1.57 4.14
CA THR A 98 9.88 0.17 4.31
C THR A 98 9.52 -0.12 5.77
N ALA A 99 10.36 0.29 6.73
CA ALA A 99 10.10 0.10 8.15
C ALA A 99 8.83 0.84 8.59
N LEU A 100 8.66 2.09 8.14
CA LEU A 100 7.46 2.88 8.41
C LEU A 100 6.20 2.23 7.82
N ALA A 101 6.27 1.74 6.58
CA ALA A 101 5.16 1.05 5.94
C ALA A 101 4.78 -0.22 6.69
N THR A 102 5.77 -1.07 7.01
CA THR A 102 5.54 -2.29 7.78
C THR A 102 4.93 -1.97 9.14
N ALA A 103 5.46 -0.98 9.88
CA ALA A 103 4.94 -0.60 11.19
C ALA A 103 3.48 -0.11 11.11
N LEU A 104 3.16 0.75 10.13
CA LEU A 104 1.82 1.26 9.93
C LEU A 104 0.84 0.16 9.50
N THR A 105 1.25 -0.71 8.57
CA THR A 105 0.45 -1.88 8.15
C THR A 105 0.16 -2.79 9.34
N VAL A 106 1.17 -3.15 10.13
CA VAL A 106 0.98 -3.98 11.33
C VAL A 106 0.03 -3.30 12.32
N ALA A 107 0.21 -2.02 12.60
CA ALA A 107 -0.68 -1.28 13.50
C ALA A 107 -2.13 -1.27 12.99
N MET A 108 -2.35 -1.03 11.69
CA MET A 108 -3.69 -1.05 11.09
C MET A 108 -4.31 -2.45 11.12
N LEU A 109 -3.54 -3.51 10.85
CA LEU A 109 -4.02 -4.89 10.91
C LEU A 109 -4.34 -5.32 12.33
N VAL A 110 -3.52 -4.94 13.32
CA VAL A 110 -3.83 -5.15 14.74
C VAL A 110 -5.16 -4.50 15.06
N ILE A 111 -5.32 -3.20 14.77
CA ILE A 111 -6.58 -2.49 15.00
C ILE A 111 -7.75 -3.19 14.29
N TYR A 112 -7.59 -3.60 13.03
CA TYR A 112 -8.63 -4.26 12.26
C TYR A 112 -9.10 -5.57 12.91
N PHE A 113 -8.18 -6.40 13.41
CA PHE A 113 -8.52 -7.71 13.99
C PHE A 113 -8.85 -7.67 15.48
N THR A 114 -8.41 -6.66 16.22
CA THR A 114 -8.70 -6.54 17.67
C THR A 114 -9.97 -5.76 17.96
N ARG A 115 -10.57 -5.13 16.96
CA ARG A 115 -11.72 -4.25 17.15
C ARG A 115 -12.99 -5.04 16.89
N ASP A 116 -13.71 -5.32 17.98
CA ASP A 116 -15.01 -5.96 17.95
C ASP A 116 -16.03 -4.94 17.41
N TYR A 117 -16.34 -5.03 16.12
CA TYR A 117 -17.46 -4.33 15.47
C TYR A 117 -18.68 -5.24 15.39
#